data_AF-A0A9D2JAL9-F1
#
_entry.id   AF-A0A9D2JAL9-F1
#
_cell.length_a   1.000
_cell.length_b   1.000
_cell.length_c   1.000
_cell.angle_alpha   90.00
_cell.angle_beta   90.00
_cell.angle_gamma   90.00
#
_symmetry.space_group_name_H-M   'P 1'
#
loop_
_entity.id
_entity.type
_entity.pdbx_description
1 polymer ?
#
loop_
_entity_poly.entity_id
_entity_poly.type
_entity_poly.pdbx_seq_one_letter_code
_entity_poly.pdbx_strand_id
1 'polypeptide(L)'
;MTPDRDETLLREALQKGLHPAETDLWPAVAEALPAGQKRYNRRTRALRLAICLGAPLLLAAGALLGRVEFTNLRTNPRPSFAPENNTGYAIQYDQTAYQLPDKLMDSLQAHYNGQPDADGIPPMRTFLSGRNLPPEGPGGRGYDSWADLTEATGLPLAQSALLDSGTPDDSGFSLVPCSYTIPLPDDWQTFSVEERNAYYKDYNESQWRLAGAWPAGFSVEWDEDTPMYLYPRRVDKLSNGCTIETQAYVLLAAEERPAGTSSTGSQVYYDKKAGFTWEVEEYTTPSGLVALLPRCTSNGKTSPYLNANAFFEQNGIFYRLEIIPYDGWGQIEDGGEAARAVLKEVLDSFEPAG
;
A
#
# COMPACT_ATOMS: atom_id res chain seq x y z
N MET A 1 -0.26 27.68 47.13
CA MET A 1 0.24 27.62 45.74
C MET A 1 -0.95 27.85 44.85
N THR A 2 -0.92 28.88 44.01
CA THR A 2 -1.93 29.08 42.95
C THR A 2 -1.83 27.88 42.00
N PRO A 3 -2.92 27.17 41.66
CA PRO A 3 -2.86 26.04 40.74
C PRO A 3 -2.24 26.47 39.41
N ASP A 4 -1.38 25.62 38.83
CA ASP A 4 -0.78 25.89 37.53
C ASP A 4 -1.90 25.96 36.46
N ARG A 5 -1.69 26.75 35.41
CA ARG A 5 -2.67 26.89 34.30
C ARG A 5 -3.00 25.53 33.69
N ASP A 6 -1.99 24.66 33.62
CA ASP A 6 -2.09 23.30 33.11
C ASP A 6 -2.87 22.37 34.06
N GLU A 7 -2.76 22.58 35.37
CA GLU A 7 -3.51 21.84 36.39
C GLU A 7 -5.00 22.22 36.35
N THR A 8 -5.28 23.50 36.09
CA THR A 8 -6.64 24.02 35.91
C THR A 8 -7.27 23.46 34.62
N LEU A 9 -6.52 23.46 33.51
CA LEU A 9 -6.95 22.86 32.24
C LEU A 9 -7.22 21.37 32.37
N LEU A 10 -6.36 20.62 33.06
CA LEU A 10 -6.52 19.18 33.26
C LEU A 10 -7.78 18.88 34.09
N ARG A 11 -8.02 19.67 35.15
CA ARG A 11 -9.19 19.52 36.00
C ARG A 11 -10.49 19.85 35.24
N GLU A 12 -10.48 20.89 34.40
CA GLU A 12 -11.64 21.21 33.55
C GLU A 12 -11.88 20.15 32.47
N ALA A 13 -10.83 19.59 31.87
CA ALA A 13 -10.97 18.51 30.88
C ALA A 13 -11.58 17.24 31.47
N LEU A 14 -11.20 16.89 32.72
CA LEU A 14 -11.72 15.72 33.43
C LEU A 14 -13.16 15.90 33.93
N GLN A 15 -13.56 17.13 34.27
CA GLN A 15 -14.89 17.41 34.82
C GLN A 15 -15.92 17.90 33.78
N LYS A 16 -15.47 18.48 32.66
CA LYS A 16 -16.34 19.12 31.64
C LYS A 16 -16.04 18.68 30.19
N GLY A 17 -15.01 17.88 29.93
CA GLY A 17 -14.60 17.44 28.59
C GLY A 17 -15.48 16.33 28.00
N LEU A 18 -15.08 15.79 26.83
CA LEU A 18 -15.88 14.93 25.94
C LEU A 18 -16.50 13.68 26.60
N HIS A 19 -16.02 13.28 27.78
CA HIS A 19 -16.61 12.25 28.64
C HIS A 19 -16.50 12.64 30.12
N PRO A 20 -17.47 13.37 30.70
CA PRO A 20 -17.45 13.74 32.11
C PRO A 20 -17.61 12.49 32.98
N ALA A 21 -16.66 12.23 33.87
CA ALA A 21 -16.78 11.14 34.83
C ALA A 21 -17.85 11.48 35.89
N GLU A 22 -18.75 10.55 36.22
CA GLU A 22 -19.79 10.77 37.25
C GLU A 22 -19.21 10.94 38.66
N THR A 23 -17.94 10.57 38.88
CA THR A 23 -17.22 10.68 40.16
C THR A 23 -15.97 11.54 40.01
N ASP A 24 -15.70 12.42 40.96
CA ASP A 24 -14.53 13.29 40.95
C ASP A 24 -13.24 12.49 41.17
N LEU A 25 -12.51 12.21 40.09
CA LEU A 25 -11.25 11.46 40.10
C LEU A 25 -10.05 12.31 40.55
N TRP A 26 -10.26 13.61 40.77
CA TRP A 26 -9.21 14.56 41.12
C TRP A 26 -8.40 14.19 42.38
N PRO A 27 -9.00 13.70 43.48
CA PRO A 27 -8.25 13.34 44.69
C PRO A 27 -7.20 12.24 44.45
N ALA A 28 -7.54 11.22 43.67
CA ALA A 28 -6.63 10.11 43.34
C ALA A 28 -5.50 10.54 42.40
N VAL A 29 -5.80 11.44 41.45
CA VAL A 29 -4.79 12.01 40.55
C VAL A 29 -3.83 12.92 41.32
N ALA A 30 -4.34 13.73 42.25
CA ALA A 30 -3.54 14.64 43.06
C ALA A 30 -2.55 13.89 43.98
N GLU A 31 -2.94 12.71 44.50
CA GLU A 31 -2.09 11.87 45.36
C GLU A 31 -0.91 11.24 44.59
N ALA A 32 -1.10 10.98 43.30
CA ALA A 32 -0.04 10.45 42.42
C ALA A 32 0.95 11.52 41.93
N LEU A 33 0.68 12.82 42.16
CA LEU A 33 1.55 13.90 41.68
C LEU A 33 2.70 14.18 42.67
N PRO A 34 3.97 14.24 42.22
CA PRO A 34 5.10 14.44 43.11
C PRO A 34 5.08 15.83 43.77
N ALA A 35 5.12 15.89 45.10
CA ALA A 35 5.17 17.14 45.86
C ALA A 35 6.61 17.67 46.02
N GLY A 36 6.94 18.81 45.40
CA GLY A 36 8.21 19.49 45.67
C GLY A 36 8.69 20.46 44.58
N GLN A 37 9.09 21.66 45.00
CA GLN A 37 9.35 22.84 44.15
C GLN A 37 10.64 22.74 43.30
N LYS A 38 11.60 21.86 43.63
CA LYS A 38 12.82 21.59 42.83
C LYS A 38 12.60 20.65 41.63
N ARG A 39 11.37 20.22 41.35
CA ARG A 39 11.03 19.21 40.31
C ARG A 39 10.07 19.70 39.22
N TYR A 40 10.00 21.01 38.99
CA TYR A 40 9.08 21.61 37.99
C TYR A 40 9.33 21.10 36.55
N ASN A 41 10.60 20.96 36.11
CA ASN A 41 10.93 20.45 34.76
C ASN A 41 10.76 18.92 34.59
N ARG A 42 10.67 18.16 35.69
CA ARG A 42 10.31 16.73 35.65
C ARG A 42 8.81 16.51 35.73
N ARG A 43 8.05 17.45 36.32
CA ARG A 43 6.58 17.43 36.36
C ARG A 43 5.96 17.50 34.96
N THR A 44 6.47 18.34 34.06
CA THR A 44 5.97 18.45 32.68
C THR A 44 6.25 17.20 31.83
N ARG A 45 7.38 16.52 32.02
CA ARG A 45 7.66 15.23 31.36
C ARG A 45 6.82 14.08 31.93
N ALA A 46 6.63 14.05 33.25
CA ALA A 46 5.80 13.02 33.90
C ALA A 46 4.31 13.22 33.63
N LEU A 47 3.80 14.47 33.57
CA LEU A 47 2.44 14.76 33.14
C LEU A 47 2.22 14.36 31.68
N ARG A 48 3.16 14.66 30.78
CA ARG A 48 3.09 14.21 29.38
C ARG A 48 3.09 12.69 29.27
N LEU A 49 3.93 11.98 30.02
CA LEU A 49 3.92 10.52 30.06
C LEU A 49 2.63 9.93 30.66
N ALA A 50 2.09 10.54 31.72
CA ALA A 50 0.83 10.10 32.32
C ALA A 50 -0.38 10.36 31.40
N ILE A 51 -0.38 11.46 30.64
CA ILE A 51 -1.39 11.76 29.62
C ILE A 51 -1.23 10.83 28.41
N CYS A 52 0.01 10.60 27.95
CA CYS A 52 0.31 9.76 26.78
C CYS A 52 0.20 8.25 27.05
N LEU A 53 0.30 7.78 28.29
CA LEU A 53 0.17 6.36 28.63
C LEU A 53 -1.16 6.05 29.34
N GLY A 54 -1.61 6.93 30.24
CA GLY A 54 -2.81 6.71 31.05
C GLY A 54 -4.11 6.86 30.27
N ALA A 55 -4.21 7.86 29.38
CA ALA A 55 -5.41 8.06 28.58
C ALA A 55 -5.61 6.93 27.54
N PRO A 56 -4.58 6.47 26.81
CA PRO A 56 -4.72 5.30 25.93
C PRO A 56 -5.00 4.00 26.68
N LEU A 57 -4.45 3.81 27.87
CA LEU A 57 -4.72 2.61 28.68
C LEU A 57 -6.16 2.59 29.23
N LEU A 58 -6.71 3.74 29.63
CA LEU A 58 -8.10 3.84 30.08
C LEU A 58 -9.10 3.74 28.91
N LEU A 59 -8.71 4.20 27.71
CA LEU A 59 -9.45 4.00 26.46
C LEU A 59 -9.39 2.53 25.99
N ALA A 60 -8.22 1.89 26.11
CA ALA A 60 -8.03 0.46 25.82
C ALA A 60 -8.75 -0.46 26.83
N ALA A 61 -8.97 0.02 28.06
CA ALA A 61 -9.69 -0.71 29.10
C ALA A 61 -11.23 -0.58 29.01
N GLY A 62 -11.77 0.11 28.00
CA GLY A 62 -13.21 0.16 27.74
C GLY A 62 -14.04 0.89 28.81
N ALA A 63 -13.42 1.71 29.66
CA ALA A 63 -14.09 2.33 30.82
C ALA A 63 -14.92 3.59 30.48
N LEU A 64 -14.96 4.03 29.21
CA LEU A 64 -15.80 5.15 28.78
C LEU A 64 -16.70 4.72 27.61
N LEU A 65 -17.94 4.44 27.99
CA LEU A 65 -19.07 3.89 27.25
C LEU A 65 -19.31 4.47 25.84
N GLY A 66 -19.57 3.57 24.88
CA GLY A 66 -20.61 3.71 23.86
C GLY A 66 -20.15 3.98 22.41
N ARG A 67 -20.12 2.91 21.60
CA ARG A 67 -20.00 2.91 20.11
C ARG A 67 -18.65 3.23 19.47
N VAL A 68 -17.55 2.70 19.99
CA VAL A 68 -16.37 2.43 19.15
C VAL A 68 -15.89 1.03 19.49
N GLU A 69 -16.25 0.06 18.66
CA GLU A 69 -15.60 -1.25 18.69
C GLU A 69 -14.14 -1.03 18.27
N PHE A 70 -13.22 -1.07 19.23
CA PHE A 70 -11.81 -1.28 18.95
C PHE A 70 -11.63 -2.74 18.53
N THR A 71 -12.07 -3.06 17.31
CA THR A 71 -11.89 -4.39 16.72
C THR A 71 -10.42 -4.60 16.37
N ASN A 72 -9.85 -5.66 16.95
CA ASN A 72 -8.61 -6.34 16.54
C ASN A 72 -7.31 -5.51 16.41
N LEU A 73 -6.71 -5.14 17.54
CA LEU A 73 -5.31 -4.68 17.62
C LEU A 73 -4.26 -5.80 17.48
N ARG A 74 -4.64 -7.03 17.10
CA ARG A 74 -3.76 -8.22 17.21
C ARG A 74 -3.43 -8.93 15.89
N THR A 75 -4.09 -8.63 14.79
CA THR A 75 -3.90 -9.29 13.49
C THR A 75 -3.36 -8.31 12.45
N ASN A 76 -2.45 -8.79 11.59
CA ASN A 76 -1.91 -8.04 10.44
C ASN A 76 -2.50 -8.66 9.17
N PRO A 77 -3.04 -7.88 8.20
CA PRO A 77 -3.32 -6.44 8.28
C PRO A 77 -4.59 -6.13 9.08
N ARG A 78 -4.72 -4.88 9.55
CA ARG A 78 -5.86 -4.42 10.36
C ARG A 78 -6.51 -3.15 9.83
N PRO A 79 -7.85 -3.05 9.86
CA PRO A 79 -8.54 -1.82 9.50
C PRO A 79 -8.21 -0.73 10.51
N SER A 80 -8.01 0.49 10.01
CA SER A 80 -7.76 1.67 10.84
C SER A 80 -8.56 2.85 10.30
N PHE A 81 -9.17 3.60 11.22
CA PHE A 81 -9.71 4.91 10.89
C PHE A 81 -8.57 5.91 11.00
N ALA A 82 -8.33 6.73 9.96
CA ALA A 82 -7.41 7.85 10.04
C ALA A 82 -8.08 9.00 10.82
N PRO A 83 -7.83 9.18 12.14
CA PRO A 83 -8.61 10.09 12.97
C PRO A 83 -8.19 11.55 12.76
N GLU A 84 -6.92 11.75 12.37
CA GLU A 84 -6.27 13.06 12.29
C GLU A 84 -6.67 13.86 11.04
N ASN A 85 -7.12 13.17 9.98
CA ASN A 85 -7.38 13.80 8.68
C ASN A 85 -8.64 13.17 8.06
N ASN A 86 -9.61 13.99 7.65
CA ASN A 86 -10.86 13.65 6.94
C ASN A 86 -10.66 12.87 5.60
N THR A 87 -9.88 11.80 5.60
CA THR A 87 -9.25 11.17 4.43
C THR A 87 -9.74 9.76 4.16
N GLY A 88 -10.66 9.24 4.99
CA GLY A 88 -11.39 8.00 4.73
C GLY A 88 -10.86 6.77 5.48
N TYR A 89 -11.04 5.58 4.91
CA TYR A 89 -10.67 4.31 5.54
C TYR A 89 -9.27 3.87 5.10
N ALA A 90 -8.48 3.41 6.07
CA ALA A 90 -7.10 2.96 5.84
C ALA A 90 -6.87 1.56 6.41
N ILE A 91 -5.87 0.88 5.89
CA ILE A 91 -5.38 -0.39 6.40
C ILE A 91 -3.98 -0.16 6.95
N GLN A 92 -3.79 -0.55 8.19
CA GLN A 92 -2.48 -0.60 8.84
C GLN A 92 -1.91 -1.99 8.74
N TYR A 93 -0.60 -2.05 8.52
CA TYR A 93 0.11 -3.32 8.45
C TYR A 93 1.57 -3.17 8.83
N ASP A 94 2.20 -4.26 9.25
CA ASP A 94 3.64 -4.29 9.46
C ASP A 94 4.32 -4.68 8.14
N GLN A 95 5.24 -3.83 7.69
CA GLN A 95 6.03 -3.98 6.47
C GLN A 95 7.43 -4.42 6.80
N THR A 96 8.00 -5.31 5.99
CA THR A 96 9.42 -5.68 6.06
C THR A 96 10.18 -5.05 4.89
N ALA A 97 11.33 -4.43 5.17
CA ALA A 97 12.21 -3.91 4.13
C ALA A 97 12.99 -5.03 3.44
N TYR A 98 13.03 -5.02 2.10
CA TYR A 98 13.67 -6.05 1.28
C TYR A 98 14.87 -5.50 0.50
N GLN A 99 15.96 -6.28 0.48
CA GLN A 99 17.10 -6.03 -0.39
C GLN A 99 16.84 -6.65 -1.77
N LEU A 100 17.02 -5.87 -2.84
CA LEU A 100 17.02 -6.41 -4.19
C LEU A 100 18.41 -6.93 -4.58
N PRO A 101 18.52 -7.86 -5.54
CA PRO A 101 19.79 -8.27 -6.11
C PRO A 101 20.60 -7.08 -6.63
N ASP A 102 21.92 -7.10 -6.41
CA ASP A 102 22.83 -5.99 -6.77
C ASP A 102 22.67 -5.58 -8.25
N LYS A 103 22.60 -6.56 -9.16
CA LYS A 103 22.39 -6.29 -10.59
C LYS A 103 21.11 -5.50 -10.85
N LEU A 104 20.04 -5.80 -10.13
CA LEU A 104 18.77 -5.11 -10.28
C LEU A 104 18.85 -3.69 -9.68
N MET A 105 19.48 -3.54 -8.51
CA MET A 105 19.72 -2.21 -7.92
C MET A 105 20.54 -1.30 -8.83
N ASP A 106 21.62 -1.82 -9.42
CA ASP A 106 22.46 -1.10 -10.38
C ASP A 106 21.66 -0.68 -11.61
N SER A 107 20.78 -1.57 -12.11
CA SER A 107 19.87 -1.27 -13.22
C SER A 107 18.89 -0.14 -12.88
N LEU A 108 18.26 -0.19 -11.70
CA LEU A 108 17.37 0.87 -11.22
C LEU A 108 18.10 2.22 -11.13
N GLN A 109 19.33 2.24 -10.61
CA GLN A 109 20.14 3.44 -10.50
C GLN A 109 20.58 3.99 -11.86
N ALA A 110 20.96 3.13 -12.81
CA ALA A 110 21.22 3.55 -14.19
C ALA A 110 19.98 4.23 -14.79
N HIS A 111 18.81 3.63 -14.59
CA HIS A 111 17.53 4.13 -15.07
C HIS A 111 17.15 5.48 -14.45
N TYR A 112 17.36 5.64 -13.14
CA TYR A 112 17.17 6.92 -12.45
C TYR A 112 18.06 8.03 -13.05
N ASN A 113 19.30 7.70 -13.40
CA ASN A 113 20.25 8.61 -14.04
C ASN A 113 20.04 8.80 -15.56
N GLY A 114 18.93 8.27 -16.10
CA GLY A 114 18.62 8.37 -17.53
C GLY A 114 19.55 7.57 -18.44
N GLN A 115 20.27 6.58 -17.90
CA GLN A 115 21.22 5.74 -18.63
C GLN A 115 20.66 4.35 -18.92
N PRO A 116 21.06 3.71 -20.03
CA PRO A 116 20.83 2.28 -20.22
C PRO A 116 21.51 1.47 -19.12
N ASP A 117 20.91 0.34 -18.75
CA ASP A 117 21.53 -0.59 -17.81
C ASP A 117 22.61 -1.48 -18.46
N ALA A 118 23.19 -2.39 -17.69
CA ALA A 118 24.26 -3.29 -18.14
C ALA A 118 23.83 -4.24 -19.28
N ASP A 119 22.52 -4.51 -19.43
CA ASP A 119 21.96 -5.33 -20.50
C ASP A 119 21.58 -4.46 -21.72
N GLY A 120 21.85 -3.15 -21.67
CA GLY A 120 21.54 -2.18 -22.71
C GLY A 120 20.07 -1.76 -22.73
N ILE A 121 19.30 -2.10 -21.69
CA ILE A 121 17.90 -1.72 -21.58
C ILE A 121 17.85 -0.23 -21.22
N PRO A 122 17.19 0.61 -22.02
CA PRO A 122 17.04 2.04 -21.71
C PRO A 122 16.15 2.25 -20.50
N PRO A 123 16.17 3.44 -19.88
CA PRO A 123 15.23 3.79 -18.83
C PRO A 123 13.79 3.50 -19.26
N MET A 124 13.07 2.67 -18.48
CA MET A 124 11.70 2.26 -18.76
C MET A 124 10.73 2.88 -17.76
N ARG A 125 9.58 3.30 -18.27
CA ARG A 125 8.39 3.67 -17.51
C ARG A 125 7.36 2.56 -17.63
N THR A 126 6.66 2.31 -16.54
CA THR A 126 5.48 1.45 -16.53
C THR A 126 4.22 2.28 -16.80
N PHE A 127 3.35 1.80 -17.68
CA PHE A 127 2.00 2.31 -17.86
C PHE A 127 1.01 1.29 -17.29
N LEU A 128 0.16 1.77 -16.39
CA LEU A 128 -0.77 0.95 -15.62
C LEU A 128 -2.21 1.40 -15.86
N SER A 129 -3.13 0.46 -16.03
CA SER A 129 -4.58 0.73 -16.05
C SER A 129 -5.22 0.39 -14.69
N GLY A 130 -6.43 0.87 -14.39
CA GLY A 130 -7.12 0.55 -13.12
C GLY A 130 -7.23 1.72 -12.13
N ARG A 131 -7.73 1.44 -10.93
CA ARG A 131 -7.96 2.44 -9.87
C ARG A 131 -6.83 2.41 -8.85
N ASN A 132 -6.45 3.57 -8.32
CA ASN A 132 -5.37 3.73 -7.33
C ASN A 132 -4.02 3.21 -7.85
N LEU A 133 -3.56 3.78 -8.95
CA LEU A 133 -2.27 3.44 -9.55
C LEU A 133 -1.12 3.86 -8.62
N PRO A 134 -0.10 3.01 -8.43
CA PRO A 134 1.10 3.40 -7.69
C PRO A 134 1.85 4.50 -8.44
N PRO A 135 2.73 5.25 -7.76
CA PRO A 135 3.64 6.16 -8.42
C PRO A 135 4.47 5.46 -9.50
N GLU A 136 4.70 6.16 -10.61
CA GLU A 136 5.47 5.67 -11.76
C GLU A 136 6.80 6.44 -11.83
N GLY A 137 7.90 5.78 -11.47
CA GLY A 137 9.26 6.24 -11.69
C GLY A 137 9.99 5.47 -12.79
N PRO A 138 11.21 5.90 -13.15
CA PRO A 138 12.07 5.12 -14.04
C PRO A 138 12.46 3.80 -13.37
N GLY A 139 12.73 2.78 -14.18
CA GLY A 139 13.18 1.47 -13.68
C GLY A 139 12.18 0.33 -13.85
N GLY A 140 11.04 0.57 -14.49
CA GLY A 140 10.04 -0.47 -14.74
C GLY A 140 10.62 -1.69 -15.47
N ARG A 141 10.17 -2.88 -15.07
CA ARG A 141 10.53 -4.16 -15.69
C ARG A 141 9.29 -5.02 -15.88
N GLY A 142 9.28 -5.79 -16.96
CA GLY A 142 8.22 -6.72 -17.34
C GLY A 142 8.81 -8.12 -17.43
N TYR A 143 7.98 -9.11 -17.16
CA TYR A 143 8.34 -10.51 -17.04
C TYR A 143 7.23 -11.37 -17.65
N ASP A 144 7.60 -12.56 -18.14
CA ASP A 144 6.68 -13.50 -18.77
C ASP A 144 5.71 -14.14 -17.76
N SER A 145 6.04 -14.11 -16.46
CA SER A 145 5.18 -14.59 -15.40
C SER A 145 5.47 -13.93 -14.05
N TRP A 146 4.54 -14.11 -13.09
CA TRP A 146 4.73 -13.71 -11.70
C TRP A 146 5.90 -14.45 -11.03
N ALA A 147 6.12 -15.71 -11.39
CA ALA A 147 7.23 -16.53 -10.91
C ALA A 147 8.58 -15.98 -11.40
N ASP A 148 8.68 -15.62 -12.69
CA ASP A 148 9.92 -15.03 -13.24
C ASP A 148 10.23 -13.68 -12.58
N LEU A 149 9.20 -12.86 -12.32
CA LEU A 149 9.33 -11.63 -11.55
C LEU A 149 9.85 -11.91 -10.12
N THR A 150 9.28 -12.91 -9.46
CA THR A 150 9.65 -13.33 -8.11
C THR A 150 11.12 -13.76 -8.07
N GLU A 151 11.56 -14.58 -9.03
CA GLU A 151 12.95 -15.03 -9.16
C GLU A 151 13.90 -13.86 -9.43
N ALA A 152 13.58 -13.00 -10.40
CA ALA A 152 14.43 -11.88 -10.79
C ALA A 152 14.61 -10.84 -9.69
N THR A 153 13.59 -10.65 -8.84
CA THR A 153 13.61 -9.71 -7.72
C THR A 153 14.10 -10.32 -6.42
N GLY A 154 14.11 -11.66 -6.29
CA GLY A 154 14.41 -12.36 -5.04
C GLY A 154 13.40 -12.12 -3.91
N LEU A 155 12.23 -11.54 -4.23
CA LEU A 155 11.20 -11.20 -3.26
C LEU A 155 10.33 -12.42 -2.93
N PRO A 156 9.87 -12.60 -1.68
CA PRO A 156 9.00 -13.71 -1.31
C PRO A 156 7.53 -13.39 -1.66
N LEU A 157 7.26 -13.17 -2.94
CA LEU A 157 5.91 -12.79 -3.39
C LEU A 157 4.92 -13.94 -3.23
N ALA A 158 3.70 -13.62 -2.77
CA ALA A 158 2.61 -14.58 -2.65
C ALA A 158 2.30 -15.24 -4.00
N GLN A 159 2.25 -16.58 -4.01
CA GLN A 159 1.98 -17.40 -5.20
C GLN A 159 0.55 -17.94 -5.15
N SER A 160 -0.07 -18.14 -6.32
CA SER A 160 -1.44 -18.63 -6.44
C SER A 160 -1.60 -19.45 -7.72
N ALA A 161 -1.80 -20.76 -7.56
CA ALA A 161 -2.00 -21.67 -8.68
C ALA A 161 -3.24 -21.33 -9.53
N LEU A 162 -4.27 -20.72 -8.91
CA LEU A 162 -5.46 -20.27 -9.63
C LEU A 162 -5.12 -19.15 -10.62
N LEU A 163 -4.41 -18.12 -10.14
CA LEU A 163 -4.00 -16.99 -10.96
C LEU A 163 -2.97 -17.41 -12.02
N ASP A 164 -2.03 -18.30 -11.66
CA ASP A 164 -1.02 -18.83 -12.60
C ASP A 164 -1.64 -19.66 -13.72
N SER A 165 -2.82 -20.26 -13.49
CA SER A 165 -3.60 -20.98 -14.52
C SER A 165 -4.52 -20.07 -15.34
N GLY A 166 -4.64 -18.79 -14.96
CA GLY A 166 -5.43 -17.79 -15.67
C GLY A 166 -4.82 -17.40 -17.02
N THR A 167 -5.56 -16.65 -17.82
CA THR A 167 -5.02 -16.01 -19.04
C THR A 167 -4.50 -14.62 -18.68
N PRO A 168 -3.21 -14.31 -18.88
CA PRO A 168 -2.70 -12.96 -18.68
C PRO A 168 -3.49 -11.91 -19.49
N ASP A 169 -3.77 -10.77 -18.87
CA ASP A 169 -4.38 -9.62 -19.55
C ASP A 169 -3.31 -8.57 -19.86
N ASP A 170 -2.87 -8.59 -21.11
CA ASP A 170 -1.86 -7.70 -21.68
C ASP A 170 -2.27 -6.21 -21.68
N SER A 171 -3.53 -5.88 -21.37
CA SER A 171 -3.99 -4.48 -21.26
C SER A 171 -3.72 -3.82 -19.89
N GLY A 172 -3.32 -4.62 -18.90
CA GLY A 172 -3.16 -4.19 -17.52
C GLY A 172 -1.81 -3.52 -17.20
N PHE A 173 -0.75 -4.02 -17.84
CA PHE A 173 0.63 -3.63 -17.55
C PHE A 173 1.40 -3.49 -18.87
N SER A 174 1.98 -2.32 -19.10
CA SER A 174 2.83 -2.09 -20.27
C SER A 174 4.10 -1.35 -19.90
N LEU A 175 5.20 -1.69 -20.56
CA LEU A 175 6.43 -0.93 -20.48
C LEU A 175 6.57 -0.04 -21.69
N VAL A 176 7.02 1.20 -21.45
CA VAL A 176 7.38 2.16 -22.48
C VAL A 176 8.74 2.80 -22.16
N PRO A 177 9.57 3.10 -23.16
CA PRO A 177 10.85 3.76 -22.91
C PRO A 177 10.62 5.19 -22.43
N CYS A 178 11.40 5.61 -21.44
CA CYS A 178 11.47 6.99 -20.99
C CYS A 178 12.16 7.84 -22.07
N SER A 179 11.36 8.49 -22.93
CA SER A 179 11.87 9.43 -23.93
C SER A 179 12.29 10.75 -23.25
N TYR A 180 13.55 10.87 -22.83
CA TYR A 180 14.07 12.16 -22.32
C TYR A 180 15.33 12.66 -23.01
N THR A 181 16.14 11.78 -23.60
CA THR A 181 17.33 12.17 -24.34
C THR A 181 17.70 11.06 -25.32
N ILE A 182 17.79 11.41 -26.60
CA ILE A 182 18.27 10.49 -27.63
C ILE A 182 19.79 10.69 -27.67
N PRO A 183 20.61 9.65 -27.40
CA PRO A 183 22.06 9.76 -27.54
C PRO A 183 22.36 10.13 -28.99
N LEU A 184 23.21 11.14 -29.21
CA LEU A 184 23.57 11.57 -30.56
C LEU A 184 24.98 11.06 -30.88
N PRO A 185 25.24 10.56 -32.11
CA PRO A 185 26.59 10.25 -32.57
C PRO A 185 27.51 11.47 -32.48
N ASP A 186 28.81 11.26 -32.24
CA ASP A 186 29.79 12.34 -32.10
C ASP A 186 29.87 13.26 -33.34
N ASP A 187 29.56 12.72 -34.51
CA ASP A 187 29.53 13.40 -35.80
C ASP A 187 28.12 13.86 -36.23
N TRP A 188 27.13 13.89 -35.32
CA TRP A 188 25.73 14.25 -35.62
C TRP A 188 25.56 15.52 -36.46
N GLN A 189 26.45 16.51 -36.27
CA GLN A 189 26.42 17.77 -37.01
C GLN A 189 26.66 17.58 -38.52
N THR A 190 27.34 16.53 -38.94
CA THR A 190 27.62 16.22 -40.34
C THR A 190 26.50 15.48 -41.04
N PHE A 191 25.51 14.96 -40.29
CA PHE A 191 24.41 14.19 -40.85
C PHE A 191 23.48 15.10 -41.67
N SER A 192 23.04 14.60 -42.83
CA SER A 192 21.94 15.16 -43.62
C SER A 192 20.60 15.05 -42.86
N VAL A 193 19.57 15.74 -43.34
CA VAL A 193 18.21 15.63 -42.74
C VAL A 193 17.68 14.20 -42.85
N GLU A 194 17.93 13.52 -43.97
CA GLU A 194 17.54 12.13 -44.19
C GLU A 194 18.25 11.18 -43.23
N GLU A 195 19.56 11.36 -43.03
CA GLU A 195 20.36 10.55 -42.10
C GLU A 195 19.90 10.75 -40.64
N ARG A 196 19.59 11.99 -40.25
CA ARG A 196 19.02 12.27 -38.92
C ARG A 196 17.65 11.62 -38.72
N ASN A 197 16.78 11.70 -39.73
CA ASN A 197 15.46 11.07 -39.67
C ASN A 197 15.55 9.54 -39.60
N ALA A 198 16.47 8.93 -40.36
CA ALA A 198 16.73 7.50 -40.31
C ALA A 198 17.26 7.10 -38.92
N TYR A 199 18.21 7.85 -38.37
CA TYR A 199 18.73 7.60 -37.02
C TYR A 199 17.63 7.66 -35.96
N TYR A 200 16.81 8.71 -35.97
CA TYR A 200 15.70 8.83 -35.01
C TYR A 200 14.67 7.72 -35.17
N LYS A 201 14.38 7.30 -36.40
CA LYS A 201 13.48 6.19 -36.66
C LYS A 201 14.04 4.88 -36.11
N ASP A 202 15.28 4.55 -36.45
CA ASP A 202 15.94 3.32 -36.00
C ASP A 202 16.09 3.30 -34.47
N TYR A 203 16.47 4.43 -33.87
CA TYR A 203 16.54 4.56 -32.42
C TYR A 203 15.17 4.29 -31.78
N ASN A 204 14.12 4.99 -32.21
CA ASN A 204 12.78 4.77 -31.68
C ASN A 204 12.31 3.32 -31.88
N GLU A 205 12.48 2.75 -33.08
CA GLU A 205 12.12 1.36 -33.34
C GLU A 205 12.88 0.38 -32.44
N SER A 206 14.17 0.62 -32.17
CA SER A 206 14.97 -0.23 -31.27
C SER A 206 14.49 -0.16 -29.82
N GLN A 207 14.10 1.02 -29.34
CA GLN A 207 13.62 1.24 -27.98
C GLN A 207 12.23 0.62 -27.79
N TRP A 208 11.35 0.79 -28.77
CA TRP A 208 10.00 0.23 -28.75
C TRP A 208 9.96 -1.30 -28.92
N ARG A 209 11.04 -1.95 -29.40
CA ARG A 209 11.16 -3.43 -29.36
C ARG A 209 11.27 -3.98 -27.94
N LEU A 210 11.75 -3.18 -27.00
CA LEU A 210 11.87 -3.55 -25.58
C LEU A 210 10.63 -3.11 -24.78
N ALA A 211 9.72 -2.39 -25.44
CA ALA A 211 8.44 -1.96 -24.92
C ALA A 211 7.36 -2.99 -25.29
N GLY A 212 6.29 -3.05 -24.51
CA GLY A 212 5.23 -4.00 -24.76
C GLY A 212 4.36 -4.25 -23.56
N ALA A 213 3.32 -5.04 -23.77
CA ALA A 213 2.53 -5.60 -22.71
C ALA A 213 3.25 -6.79 -22.08
N TRP A 214 3.17 -6.90 -20.76
CA TRP A 214 3.79 -8.00 -20.03
C TRP A 214 2.77 -8.60 -19.04
N PRO A 215 2.73 -9.94 -18.89
CA PRO A 215 1.88 -10.61 -17.89
C PRO A 215 2.12 -10.13 -16.45
N ALA A 216 3.39 -9.88 -16.12
CA ALA A 216 3.79 -9.38 -14.83
C ALA A 216 4.87 -8.30 -14.96
N GLY A 217 4.99 -7.44 -13.96
CA GLY A 217 6.05 -6.46 -13.90
C GLY A 217 5.95 -5.59 -12.66
N PHE A 218 6.77 -4.55 -12.57
CA PHE A 218 6.68 -3.60 -11.47
C PHE A 218 6.86 -2.15 -11.91
N SER A 219 6.33 -1.23 -11.12
CA SER A 219 6.78 0.18 -11.09
C SER A 219 7.65 0.42 -9.86
N VAL A 220 8.37 1.56 -9.88
CA VAL A 220 9.28 1.96 -8.82
C VAL A 220 8.87 3.34 -8.32
N GLU A 221 8.78 3.50 -7.01
CA GLU A 221 8.70 4.82 -6.38
C GLU A 221 10.06 5.20 -5.81
N TRP A 222 10.43 6.45 -6.01
CA TRP A 222 11.71 7.02 -5.64
C TRP A 222 11.49 8.15 -4.63
N ASP A 223 12.37 8.22 -3.64
CA ASP A 223 12.60 9.43 -2.85
C ASP A 223 13.97 9.95 -3.23
N GLU A 224 14.00 11.08 -3.93
CA GLU A 224 15.20 11.54 -4.63
C GLU A 224 15.85 10.39 -5.44
N ASP A 225 17.13 10.08 -5.17
CA ASP A 225 17.90 9.02 -5.84
C ASP A 225 17.83 7.65 -5.15
N THR A 226 16.93 7.49 -4.19
CA THR A 226 16.75 6.25 -3.44
C THR A 226 15.43 5.58 -3.82
N PRO A 227 15.45 4.35 -4.37
CA PRO A 227 14.22 3.63 -4.64
C PRO A 227 13.61 3.17 -3.31
N MET A 228 12.36 3.58 -3.07
CA MET A 228 11.69 3.37 -1.77
C MET A 228 10.74 2.18 -1.79
N TYR A 229 10.00 2.02 -2.88
CA TYR A 229 9.05 0.93 -3.06
C TYR A 229 9.16 0.32 -4.45
N LEU A 230 9.05 -1.00 -4.51
CA LEU A 230 8.61 -1.68 -5.72
C LEU A 230 7.11 -1.96 -5.63
N TYR A 231 6.43 -1.80 -6.76
CA TYR A 231 5.04 -2.15 -6.91
C TYR A 231 4.87 -3.27 -7.95
N PRO A 232 5.18 -4.54 -7.60
CA PRO A 232 4.87 -5.68 -8.44
C PRO A 232 3.39 -5.77 -8.75
N ARG A 233 3.08 -6.10 -10.00
CA ARG A 233 1.73 -6.22 -10.51
C ARG A 233 1.60 -7.33 -11.54
N ARG A 234 0.44 -7.99 -11.54
CA ARG A 234 -0.07 -8.85 -12.62
C ARG A 234 -1.56 -8.66 -12.82
N VAL A 235 -2.05 -9.01 -14.00
CA VAL A 235 -3.48 -9.02 -14.30
C VAL A 235 -3.84 -10.33 -14.99
N ASP A 236 -4.77 -11.07 -14.39
CA ASP A 236 -5.14 -12.42 -14.81
C ASP A 236 -6.64 -12.50 -15.07
N LYS A 237 -7.02 -13.06 -16.21
CA LYS A 237 -8.40 -13.41 -16.52
C LYS A 237 -8.69 -14.84 -16.11
N LEU A 238 -9.61 -14.99 -15.18
CA LEU A 238 -10.10 -16.29 -14.70
C LEU A 238 -11.05 -16.94 -15.72
N SER A 239 -11.20 -18.27 -15.59
CA SER A 239 -12.09 -19.07 -16.44
C SER A 239 -13.58 -18.68 -16.35
N ASN A 240 -13.99 -18.08 -15.22
CA ASN A 240 -15.33 -17.53 -15.01
C ASN A 240 -15.55 -16.17 -15.71
N GLY A 241 -14.52 -15.66 -16.40
CA GLY A 241 -14.56 -14.40 -17.16
C GLY A 241 -14.22 -13.14 -16.33
N CYS A 242 -14.00 -13.26 -15.03
CA CYS A 242 -13.53 -12.17 -14.19
C CYS A 242 -12.05 -11.87 -14.44
N THR A 243 -11.69 -10.59 -14.44
CA THR A 243 -10.29 -10.16 -14.43
C THR A 243 -9.90 -9.81 -12.99
N ILE A 244 -8.77 -10.34 -12.54
CA ILE A 244 -8.17 -10.08 -11.23
C ILE A 244 -6.88 -9.31 -11.45
N GLU A 245 -6.76 -8.19 -10.77
CA GLU A 245 -5.52 -7.45 -10.65
C GLU A 245 -4.91 -7.74 -9.28
N THR A 246 -3.66 -8.19 -9.26
CA THR A 246 -2.86 -8.32 -8.05
C THR A 246 -1.79 -7.24 -8.03
N GLN A 247 -1.75 -6.44 -6.96
CA GLN A 247 -0.71 -5.45 -6.70
C GLN A 247 -0.04 -5.76 -5.37
N ALA A 248 1.29 -5.78 -5.35
CA ALA A 248 2.10 -5.88 -4.14
C ALA A 248 2.80 -4.55 -3.85
N TYR A 249 2.97 -4.24 -2.58
CA TYR A 249 3.58 -3.00 -2.08
C TYR A 249 4.80 -3.40 -1.26
N VAL A 250 5.97 -3.34 -1.90
CA VAL A 250 7.21 -3.89 -1.35
C VAL A 250 8.10 -2.74 -0.89
N LEU A 251 8.36 -2.69 0.40
CA LEU A 251 9.29 -1.74 1.00
C LEU A 251 10.73 -2.14 0.67
N LEU A 252 11.52 -1.22 0.11
CA LEU A 252 12.93 -1.49 -0.19
C LEU A 252 13.85 -1.12 0.96
N ALA A 253 14.92 -1.90 1.11
CA ALA A 253 16.00 -1.59 2.03
C ALA A 253 16.74 -0.32 1.58
N ALA A 254 17.13 0.50 2.54
CA ALA A 254 17.94 1.70 2.37
C ALA A 254 18.95 1.79 3.52
N GLU A 255 19.90 2.73 3.47
CA GLU A 255 20.93 2.87 4.51
C GLU A 255 20.32 3.07 5.91
N GLU A 256 19.30 3.92 6.02
CA GLU A 256 18.59 4.18 7.28
C GLU A 256 17.57 3.08 7.64
N ARG A 257 17.29 2.16 6.70
CA ARG A 257 16.32 1.08 6.83
C ARG A 257 16.87 -0.22 6.24
N PRO A 258 17.76 -0.93 6.96
CA PRO A 258 18.33 -2.18 6.46
C PRO A 258 17.27 -3.25 6.18
N ALA A 259 17.63 -4.22 5.32
CA ALA A 259 16.77 -5.36 5.04
C ALA A 259 16.40 -6.13 6.31
N GLY A 260 15.16 -6.63 6.34
CA GLY A 260 14.58 -7.34 7.50
C GLY A 260 14.09 -6.42 8.61
N THR A 261 14.29 -5.10 8.52
CA THR A 261 13.64 -4.16 9.45
C THR A 261 12.14 -4.09 9.20
N SER A 262 11.36 -4.09 10.28
CA SER A 262 9.91 -3.93 10.21
C SER A 262 9.49 -2.51 10.54
N SER A 263 8.57 -1.96 9.76
CA SER A 263 7.94 -0.65 9.99
C SER A 263 6.43 -0.74 9.85
N THR A 264 5.68 0.01 10.64
CA THR A 264 4.22 0.09 10.43
C THR A 264 3.92 0.95 9.21
N GLY A 265 3.35 0.34 8.19
CA GLY A 265 2.81 0.97 7.00
C GLY A 265 1.32 1.30 7.16
N SER A 266 0.83 2.15 6.26
CA SER A 266 -0.60 2.41 6.12
C SER A 266 -0.93 2.64 4.66
N GLN A 267 -2.05 2.09 4.20
CA GLN A 267 -2.59 2.35 2.87
C GLN A 267 -4.05 2.81 2.97
N VAL A 268 -4.34 3.96 2.36
CA VAL A 268 -5.70 4.52 2.31
C VAL A 268 -6.41 3.91 1.12
N TYR A 269 -7.54 3.24 1.35
CA TYR A 269 -8.25 2.53 0.29
C TYR A 269 -9.54 3.22 -0.18
N TYR A 270 -10.21 4.03 0.65
CA TYR A 270 -11.33 4.89 0.21
C TYR A 270 -11.35 6.23 0.93
N ASP A 271 -11.42 7.34 0.17
CA ASP A 271 -11.57 8.70 0.71
C ASP A 271 -13.02 8.98 1.15
N LYS A 272 -13.19 9.62 2.31
CA LYS A 272 -14.47 10.08 2.87
C LYS A 272 -15.24 11.00 1.92
N LYS A 273 -14.57 11.69 0.99
CA LYS A 273 -15.23 12.50 -0.06
C LYS A 273 -16.20 11.70 -0.94
N ALA A 274 -16.12 10.38 -0.94
CA ALA A 274 -16.99 9.53 -1.75
C ALA A 274 -18.43 9.40 -1.21
N GLY A 275 -18.72 9.85 0.02
CA GLY A 275 -20.09 9.83 0.57
C GLY A 275 -20.66 8.43 0.84
N PHE A 276 -19.82 7.39 0.86
CA PHE A 276 -20.20 6.01 1.09
C PHE A 276 -19.94 5.56 2.53
N THR A 277 -20.79 4.66 3.03
CA THR A 277 -20.62 3.97 4.32
C THR A 277 -20.00 2.60 4.10
N TRP A 278 -19.01 2.26 4.91
CA TRP A 278 -18.20 1.06 4.77
C TRP A 278 -18.16 0.26 6.07
N GLU A 279 -18.20 -1.06 5.93
CA GLU A 279 -17.79 -2.03 6.93
C GLU A 279 -16.56 -2.79 6.41
N VAL A 280 -15.84 -3.49 7.28
CA VAL A 280 -14.72 -4.36 6.86
C VAL A 280 -14.95 -5.75 7.41
N GLU A 281 -15.00 -6.73 6.52
CA GLU A 281 -14.97 -8.14 6.91
C GLU A 281 -13.52 -8.59 7.03
N GLU A 282 -13.17 -9.22 8.15
CA GLU A 282 -11.95 -10.01 8.29
C GLU A 282 -12.25 -11.44 7.83
N TYR A 283 -11.50 -11.93 6.86
CA TYR A 283 -11.64 -13.27 6.29
C TYR A 283 -10.33 -14.04 6.48
N THR A 284 -10.41 -15.21 7.11
CA THR A 284 -9.26 -16.11 7.26
C THR A 284 -9.41 -17.27 6.29
N THR A 285 -8.43 -17.44 5.39
CA THR A 285 -8.39 -18.55 4.43
C THR A 285 -8.11 -19.87 5.15
N PRO A 286 -8.34 -21.04 4.51
CA PRO A 286 -7.91 -22.33 5.03
C PRO A 286 -6.39 -22.45 5.29
N SER A 287 -5.57 -21.66 4.57
CA SER A 287 -4.11 -21.59 4.77
C SER A 287 -3.70 -20.71 5.96
N GLY A 288 -4.64 -20.01 6.59
CA GLY A 288 -4.39 -19.12 7.72
C GLY A 288 -4.06 -17.68 7.33
N LEU A 289 -4.10 -17.33 6.04
CA LEU A 289 -3.96 -15.96 5.57
C LEU A 289 -5.15 -15.14 6.05
N VAL A 290 -4.89 -13.96 6.62
CA VAL A 290 -5.93 -13.02 7.05
C VAL A 290 -6.04 -11.90 6.03
N ALA A 291 -7.22 -11.76 5.45
CA ALA A 291 -7.55 -10.72 4.48
C ALA A 291 -8.67 -9.81 5.00
N LEU A 292 -8.62 -8.55 4.61
CA LEU A 292 -9.64 -7.55 4.85
C LEU A 292 -10.41 -7.30 3.56
N LEU A 293 -11.74 -7.45 3.61
CA LEU A 293 -12.64 -7.24 2.49
C LEU A 293 -13.61 -6.10 2.83
N PRO A 294 -13.33 -4.86 2.43
CA PRO A 294 -14.24 -3.74 2.62
C PRO A 294 -15.59 -3.96 1.95
N ARG A 295 -16.66 -3.60 2.63
CA ARG A 295 -18.04 -3.75 2.21
C ARG A 295 -18.75 -2.42 2.23
N CYS A 296 -19.18 -1.92 1.07
CA CYS A 296 -19.99 -0.71 0.99
C CYS A 296 -21.43 -1.03 1.39
N THR A 297 -21.90 -0.55 2.53
CA THR A 297 -23.27 -0.82 3.00
C THR A 297 -24.28 0.17 2.45
N SER A 298 -23.85 1.37 2.03
CA SER A 298 -24.74 2.40 1.48
C SER A 298 -25.10 2.22 0.00
N ASN A 299 -24.29 1.48 -0.78
CA ASN A 299 -24.46 1.32 -2.23
C ASN A 299 -23.90 -0.01 -2.78
N GLY A 300 -23.71 -1.01 -1.92
CA GLY A 300 -22.97 -2.22 -2.27
C GLY A 300 -23.64 -3.14 -3.30
N LYS A 301 -24.98 -3.24 -3.27
CA LYS A 301 -25.74 -4.11 -4.18
C LYS A 301 -25.75 -3.62 -5.62
N THR A 302 -25.90 -2.31 -5.78
CA THR A 302 -26.05 -1.61 -7.05
C THR A 302 -24.72 -1.24 -7.71
N SER A 303 -23.59 -1.36 -6.98
CA SER A 303 -22.25 -1.08 -7.51
C SER A 303 -21.27 -2.19 -7.12
N PRO A 304 -21.13 -3.25 -7.94
CA PRO A 304 -20.21 -4.35 -7.67
C PRO A 304 -18.76 -3.88 -7.48
N TYR A 305 -18.37 -2.83 -8.20
CA TYR A 305 -17.05 -2.20 -8.11
C TYR A 305 -16.67 -1.69 -6.70
N LEU A 306 -17.65 -1.34 -5.87
CA LEU A 306 -17.38 -0.90 -4.51
C LEU A 306 -16.98 -2.06 -3.59
N ASN A 307 -17.33 -3.30 -3.92
CA ASN A 307 -17.03 -4.48 -3.09
C ASN A 307 -15.99 -5.40 -3.74
N ALA A 308 -15.26 -4.89 -4.73
CA ALA A 308 -14.36 -5.65 -5.57
C ALA A 308 -12.89 -5.57 -5.12
N ASN A 309 -12.62 -5.23 -3.85
CA ASN A 309 -11.27 -5.16 -3.32
C ASN A 309 -11.08 -6.09 -2.11
N ALA A 310 -9.93 -6.75 -2.06
CA ALA A 310 -9.42 -7.42 -0.87
C ALA A 310 -7.99 -6.99 -0.60
N PHE A 311 -7.59 -7.03 0.67
CA PHE A 311 -6.28 -6.61 1.11
C PHE A 311 -5.74 -7.62 2.10
N PHE A 312 -4.47 -7.99 1.96
CA PHE A 312 -3.82 -8.90 2.90
C PHE A 312 -2.35 -8.53 3.05
N GLU A 313 -1.71 -9.09 4.08
CA GLU A 313 -0.27 -8.99 4.29
C GLU A 313 0.28 -10.41 4.31
N GLN A 314 1.41 -10.60 3.65
CA GLN A 314 2.17 -11.85 3.70
C GLN A 314 3.65 -11.52 3.61
N ASN A 315 4.46 -12.07 4.52
CA ASN A 315 5.91 -11.84 4.60
C ASN A 315 6.29 -10.35 4.76
N GLY A 316 5.51 -9.54 5.46
CA GLY A 316 5.70 -8.09 5.54
C GLY A 316 5.52 -7.36 4.21
N ILE A 317 4.88 -7.99 3.22
CA ILE A 317 4.49 -7.38 1.94
C ILE A 317 2.98 -7.22 1.94
N PHE A 318 2.51 -6.03 1.58
CA PHE A 318 1.09 -5.76 1.46
C PHE A 318 0.58 -6.01 0.06
N TYR A 319 -0.57 -6.66 -0.01
CA TYR A 319 -1.22 -7.03 -1.24
C TYR A 319 -2.60 -6.39 -1.33
N ARG A 320 -2.93 -5.99 -2.55
CA ARG A 320 -4.26 -5.60 -2.97
C ARG A 320 -4.69 -6.49 -4.13
N LEU A 321 -5.89 -7.04 -4.00
CA LEU A 321 -6.62 -7.68 -5.09
C LEU A 321 -7.75 -6.76 -5.51
N GLU A 322 -7.85 -6.44 -6.80
CA GLU A 322 -9.02 -5.79 -7.40
C GLU A 322 -9.66 -6.73 -8.42
N ILE A 323 -10.96 -6.95 -8.32
CA ILE A 323 -11.73 -7.58 -9.38
C ILE A 323 -12.23 -6.50 -10.32
N ILE A 324 -11.96 -6.67 -11.61
CA ILE A 324 -12.60 -5.91 -12.68
C ILE A 324 -13.74 -6.80 -13.19
N PRO A 325 -15.00 -6.57 -12.73
CA PRO A 325 -16.12 -7.34 -13.21
C PRO A 325 -16.34 -7.07 -14.70
N TYR A 326 -16.60 -8.12 -15.48
CA TYR A 326 -16.91 -7.99 -16.90
C TYR A 326 -18.30 -7.35 -17.12
N ASP A 327 -18.55 -6.87 -18.34
CA ASP A 327 -19.75 -6.10 -18.77
C ASP A 327 -21.14 -6.76 -18.51
N GLY A 328 -21.21 -7.94 -17.90
CA GLY A 328 -22.46 -8.64 -17.56
C GLY A 328 -22.91 -8.52 -16.10
N TRP A 329 -22.10 -7.97 -15.20
CA TRP A 329 -22.37 -8.01 -13.75
C TRP A 329 -23.41 -7.00 -13.26
N GLY A 330 -23.76 -6.00 -14.08
CA GLY A 330 -24.89 -5.10 -13.82
C GLY A 330 -26.27 -5.79 -13.89
N GLN A 331 -26.31 -7.09 -14.26
CA GLN A 331 -27.52 -7.91 -14.35
C GLN A 331 -27.67 -8.91 -13.19
N ILE A 332 -26.73 -8.94 -12.24
CA ILE A 332 -26.77 -9.82 -11.07
C ILE A 332 -27.50 -9.09 -9.93
N GLU A 333 -28.43 -9.79 -9.26
CA GLU A 333 -29.26 -9.23 -8.17
C GLU A 333 -28.42 -8.63 -7.02
N ASP A 334 -27.25 -9.22 -6.74
CA ASP A 334 -26.25 -8.68 -5.81
C ASP A 334 -24.82 -8.87 -6.36
N GLY A 335 -24.44 -8.01 -7.31
CA GLY A 335 -23.11 -8.05 -7.91
C GLY A 335 -21.97 -7.77 -6.91
N GLY A 336 -22.27 -7.08 -5.79
CA GLY A 336 -21.30 -6.83 -4.73
C GLY A 336 -20.89 -8.12 -4.01
N GLU A 337 -21.86 -8.94 -3.59
CA GLU A 337 -21.57 -10.23 -2.96
C GLU A 337 -20.95 -11.23 -3.93
N ALA A 338 -21.34 -11.21 -5.21
CA ALA A 338 -20.69 -12.01 -6.23
C ALA A 338 -19.18 -11.68 -6.35
N ALA A 339 -18.79 -10.41 -6.24
CA ALA A 339 -17.40 -9.99 -6.36
C ALA A 339 -16.59 -10.50 -5.18
N ARG A 340 -17.17 -10.40 -3.98
CA ARG A 340 -16.58 -10.90 -2.75
C ARG A 340 -16.41 -12.41 -2.76
N ALA A 341 -17.34 -13.15 -3.36
CA ALA A 341 -17.21 -14.60 -3.51
C ALA A 341 -15.99 -14.99 -4.37
N VAL A 342 -15.79 -14.32 -5.50
CA VAL A 342 -14.60 -14.54 -6.35
C VAL A 342 -13.32 -14.10 -5.62
N LEU A 343 -13.34 -13.00 -4.87
CA LEU A 343 -12.19 -12.58 -4.06
C LEU A 343 -11.79 -13.66 -3.05
N LYS A 344 -12.77 -14.30 -2.39
CA LYS A 344 -12.52 -15.39 -1.43
C LYS A 344 -11.93 -16.62 -2.11
N GLU A 345 -12.43 -16.99 -3.29
CA GLU A 345 -11.86 -18.09 -4.09
C GLU A 345 -10.38 -17.82 -4.45
N VAL A 346 -10.06 -16.59 -4.87
CA VAL A 346 -8.68 -16.20 -5.16
C VAL A 346 -7.83 -16.18 -3.90
N LEU A 347 -8.33 -15.65 -2.78
CA LEU A 347 -7.64 -15.65 -1.50
C LEU A 347 -7.30 -17.07 -1.01
N ASP A 348 -8.25 -17.99 -1.13
CA ASP A 348 -8.08 -19.40 -0.74
C ASP A 348 -7.05 -20.13 -1.60
N SER A 349 -6.73 -19.61 -2.78
CA SER A 349 -5.73 -20.18 -3.69
C SER A 349 -4.29 -19.74 -3.39
N PHE A 350 -4.07 -18.75 -2.51
CA PHE A 350 -2.71 -18.32 -2.17
C PHE A 350 -2.01 -19.33 -1.27
N GLU A 351 -0.76 -19.60 -1.61
CA GLU A 351 0.11 -20.49 -0.83
C GLU A 351 0.39 -19.89 0.56
N PRO A 352 0.54 -20.74 1.60
CA PRO A 352 0.90 -20.28 2.94
C PRO A 352 2.21 -19.48 2.95
N ALA A 353 2.39 -18.61 3.95
CA ALA A 353 3.69 -18.00 4.22
C ALA A 353 4.72 -19.13 4.51
N GLY A 354 5.82 -19.14 3.75
CA GLY A 354 6.89 -20.14 3.83
C GLY A 354 7.83 -19.96 5.02
#